data_AF-A0A8S3RZX4-F1
#
_entry.id   AF-A0A8S3RZX4-F1
#
_cell.length_a   1.000
_cell.length_b   1.000
_cell.length_c   1.000
_cell.angle_alpha   90.00
_cell.angle_beta   90.00
_cell.angle_gamma   90.00
#
_symmetry.space_group_name_H-M   'P 1'
#
loop_
_entity.id
_entity.type
_entity.pdbx_description
1 polymer ?
#
loop_
_entity_poly.entity_id
_entity_poly.type
_entity_poly.pdbx_seq_one_letter_code
_entity_poly.pdbx_strand_id
1 'polypeptide(L)'
;MPIAWVPLELQISEMRTKGINLVTKETIQEFNLANPEFMLNEFRLDEFLKLNILFGKIMYFDQPALHDFVIVQPSAMIFLLNQNEDNQGSQNETYLVPCLVKSTIPCEFLKFEEEKTICLAYQLTEEMIPSSLTFKLIGAAIATWPLKKSKGRVCLYYQSAIMHVDDSNELLLIIKGQRVEIYLSNQSSKHLISPDVAASIQECLTLVLQRVLLFYHECFGRSTSKLDVLNLFEIEVGEICKGELCVVPLFRAEKKKPWTCEKNKKHETRYCLEAKALSLDPNDQHLVRLAKQIGINLFDQFLLYLGLTRDEWEEIEYQYRQNGLLGMKLMALYEWKKKNETVKLQALLDALNGIERPHYLCQVRKLPLVLF
;
A
#
# COMPACT_ATOMS: atom_id res chain seq x y z
N MET A 1 13.45 -1.04 -35.12
CA MET A 1 12.64 -2.25 -34.87
C MET A 1 13.25 -3.39 -35.68
N PRO A 2 13.60 -4.53 -35.09
CA PRO A 2 14.23 -5.65 -35.82
C PRO A 2 13.32 -6.18 -36.95
N ILE A 3 13.91 -6.53 -38.10
CA ILE A 3 13.15 -7.05 -39.25
C ILE A 3 12.38 -8.33 -38.89
N ALA A 4 12.96 -9.17 -38.04
CA ALA A 4 12.35 -10.41 -37.57
C ALA A 4 11.03 -10.22 -36.79
N TRP A 5 10.72 -9.00 -36.35
CA TRP A 5 9.50 -8.72 -35.59
C TRP A 5 8.32 -8.34 -36.49
N VAL A 6 8.60 -7.94 -37.74
CA VAL A 6 7.59 -7.44 -38.68
C VAL A 6 6.49 -8.47 -38.97
N PRO A 7 6.79 -9.77 -39.21
CA PRO A 7 5.73 -10.74 -39.47
C PRO A 7 4.74 -10.87 -38.31
N LEU A 8 5.23 -10.90 -37.07
CA LEU A 8 4.38 -10.96 -35.88
C LEU A 8 3.56 -9.67 -35.70
N GLU A 9 4.14 -8.50 -35.95
CA GLU A 9 3.37 -7.25 -35.90
C GLU A 9 2.23 -7.22 -36.93
N LEU A 10 2.49 -7.72 -38.15
CA LEU A 10 1.47 -7.81 -39.20
C LEU A 10 0.34 -8.77 -38.80
N GLN A 11 0.66 -9.95 -38.26
CA GLN A 11 -0.34 -10.90 -37.77
C GLN A 11 -1.20 -10.30 -36.63
N ILE A 12 -0.56 -9.60 -35.68
CA ILE A 12 -1.31 -8.90 -34.62
C ILE A 12 -2.20 -7.81 -35.20
N SER A 13 -1.71 -7.07 -36.20
CA SER A 13 -2.51 -6.06 -36.90
C SER A 13 -3.73 -6.67 -37.60
N GLU A 14 -3.56 -7.79 -38.29
CA GLU A 14 -4.66 -8.54 -38.93
C GLU A 14 -5.68 -9.05 -37.91
N MET A 15 -5.26 -9.45 -36.72
CA MET A 15 -6.20 -9.84 -35.66
C MET A 15 -7.07 -8.65 -35.21
N ARG A 16 -6.47 -7.47 -35.07
CA ARG A 16 -7.22 -6.24 -34.74
C ARG A 16 -8.22 -5.88 -35.83
N THR A 17 -7.84 -5.99 -37.11
CA THR A 17 -8.77 -5.70 -38.22
C THR A 17 -9.94 -6.69 -38.26
N LYS A 18 -9.73 -7.92 -37.78
CA LYS A 18 -10.77 -8.94 -37.58
C LYS A 18 -11.61 -8.74 -36.30
N GLY A 19 -11.32 -7.73 -35.49
CA GLY A 19 -12.04 -7.43 -34.24
C GLY A 19 -11.67 -8.36 -33.07
N ILE A 20 -10.56 -9.09 -33.17
CA ILE A 20 -10.04 -9.92 -32.07
C ILE A 20 -9.34 -8.99 -31.08
N ASN A 21 -9.79 -9.01 -29.82
CA ASN A 21 -9.28 -8.12 -28.77
C ASN A 21 -8.29 -8.80 -27.80
N LEU A 22 -8.41 -10.11 -27.62
CA LEU A 22 -7.70 -10.93 -26.64
C LEU A 22 -7.25 -12.23 -27.29
N VAL A 23 -6.01 -12.64 -27.06
CA VAL A 23 -5.46 -13.94 -27.47
C VAL A 23 -4.61 -14.52 -26.36
N THR A 24 -4.24 -15.80 -26.48
CA THR A 24 -3.32 -16.43 -25.55
C THR A 24 -1.85 -16.24 -25.98
N LYS A 25 -0.90 -16.36 -25.04
CA LYS A 25 0.54 -16.38 -25.34
C LYS A 25 0.89 -17.54 -26.28
N GLU A 26 0.23 -18.68 -26.12
CA GLU A 26 0.33 -19.84 -27.03
C GLU A 26 -0.04 -19.47 -28.47
N THR A 27 -1.13 -18.72 -28.68
CA THR A 27 -1.52 -18.26 -30.03
C THR A 27 -0.42 -17.41 -30.67
N ILE A 28 0.24 -16.55 -29.89
CA ILE A 28 1.38 -15.75 -30.38
C ILE A 28 2.59 -16.63 -30.71
N GLN A 29 2.84 -17.68 -29.92
CA GLN A 29 3.89 -18.66 -30.18
C GLN A 29 3.62 -19.46 -31.46
N GLU A 30 2.38 -19.86 -31.72
CA GLU A 30 1.99 -20.52 -32.97
C GLU A 30 2.27 -19.65 -34.19
N PHE A 31 1.95 -18.35 -34.15
CA PHE A 31 2.30 -17.43 -35.24
C PHE A 31 3.80 -17.27 -35.42
N ASN A 32 4.56 -17.26 -34.33
CA ASN A 32 6.01 -17.20 -34.39
C ASN A 32 6.60 -18.46 -35.05
N LEU A 33 6.04 -19.64 -34.74
CA LEU A 33 6.43 -20.92 -35.34
C LEU A 33 6.06 -21.02 -36.83
N ALA A 34 4.95 -20.39 -37.24
CA ALA A 34 4.50 -20.37 -38.64
C ALA A 34 5.41 -19.55 -39.58
N ASN A 35 6.35 -18.76 -39.04
CA ASN A 35 7.27 -17.92 -39.80
C ASN A 35 8.74 -18.37 -39.58
N PRO A 36 9.17 -19.53 -40.10
CA PRO A 36 10.46 -20.14 -39.76
C PRO A 36 11.67 -19.28 -40.11
N GLU A 37 11.58 -18.45 -41.15
CA GLU A 37 12.66 -17.54 -41.56
C GLU A 37 12.94 -16.42 -40.53
N PHE A 38 11.95 -16.08 -39.71
CA PHE A 38 12.01 -14.99 -38.73
C PHE A 38 11.68 -15.46 -37.31
N MET A 39 11.74 -16.76 -37.06
CA MET A 39 11.34 -17.37 -35.79
C MET A 39 12.16 -16.77 -34.63
N LEU A 40 11.46 -16.20 -33.67
CA LEU A 40 12.04 -15.72 -32.42
C LEU A 40 12.16 -16.88 -31.43
N ASN A 41 13.26 -16.96 -30.70
CA ASN A 41 13.30 -17.81 -29.52
C ASN A 41 12.43 -17.19 -28.40
N GLU A 42 12.16 -17.95 -27.35
CA GLU A 42 11.30 -17.52 -26.24
C GLU A 42 11.74 -16.18 -25.62
N PHE A 43 13.04 -16.01 -25.38
CA PHE A 43 13.60 -14.76 -24.85
C PHE A 43 13.31 -13.55 -25.76
N ARG A 44 13.52 -13.69 -27.07
CA ARG A 44 13.25 -12.63 -28.06
C ARG A 44 11.76 -12.36 -28.23
N LEU A 45 10.91 -13.37 -28.06
CA LEU A 45 9.47 -13.21 -28.09
C LEU A 45 8.97 -12.40 -26.87
N ASP A 46 9.53 -12.67 -25.69
CA ASP A 46 9.24 -11.89 -24.50
C ASP A 46 9.73 -10.43 -24.64
N GLU A 47 10.91 -10.20 -25.23
CA GLU A 47 11.37 -8.84 -25.57
C GLU A 47 10.41 -8.13 -26.54
N PHE A 48 9.92 -8.86 -27.55
CA PHE A 48 8.94 -8.33 -28.50
C PHE A 48 7.64 -7.92 -27.81
N LEU A 49 7.09 -8.75 -26.92
CA LEU A 49 5.88 -8.44 -26.16
C LEU A 49 6.11 -7.21 -25.27
N LYS A 50 7.20 -7.19 -24.50
CA LYS A 50 7.56 -6.06 -23.63
C LYS A 50 7.70 -4.75 -24.40
N LEU A 51 8.33 -4.76 -25.58
CA LEU A 51 8.46 -3.54 -26.39
C LEU A 51 7.10 -3.07 -26.94
N ASN A 52 6.23 -4.00 -27.35
CA ASN A 52 4.90 -3.64 -27.85
C ASN A 52 3.98 -3.10 -26.76
N ILE A 53 4.15 -3.53 -25.50
CA ILE A 53 3.51 -2.90 -24.33
C ILE A 53 3.99 -1.46 -24.17
N LEU A 54 5.31 -1.23 -24.23
CA LEU A 54 5.89 0.12 -24.11
C LEU A 54 5.38 1.07 -25.20
N PHE A 55 5.10 0.57 -26.40
CA PHE A 55 4.47 1.35 -27.47
C PHE A 55 2.95 1.49 -27.36
N GLY A 56 2.33 0.89 -26.34
CA GLY A 56 0.87 0.87 -26.19
C GLY A 56 0.16 0.16 -27.34
N LYS A 57 0.86 -0.72 -28.06
CA LYS A 57 0.30 -1.51 -29.16
C LYS A 57 -0.51 -2.68 -28.61
N ILE A 58 -0.01 -3.35 -27.58
CA ILE A 58 -0.68 -4.46 -26.89
C ILE A 58 -0.66 -4.20 -25.38
N MET A 59 -1.46 -4.96 -24.62
CA MET A 59 -1.24 -5.11 -23.18
C MET A 59 -0.94 -6.56 -22.85
N TYR A 60 0.03 -6.78 -21.98
CA TYR A 60 0.43 -8.09 -21.49
C TYR A 60 0.83 -7.94 -20.02
N PHE A 61 0.42 -8.89 -19.18
CA PHE A 61 0.60 -8.82 -17.75
C PHE A 61 1.55 -9.92 -17.30
N ASP A 62 2.72 -9.54 -16.81
CA ASP A 62 3.70 -10.47 -16.24
C ASP A 62 3.30 -10.86 -14.79
N GLN A 63 2.08 -11.40 -14.65
CA GLN A 63 1.51 -11.84 -13.38
C GLN A 63 1.02 -13.28 -13.56
N PRO A 64 1.27 -14.20 -12.60
CA PRO A 64 0.97 -15.63 -12.79
C PRO A 64 -0.46 -15.94 -13.23
N ALA A 65 -1.45 -15.17 -12.76
CA ALA A 65 -2.85 -15.38 -13.14
C ALA A 65 -3.21 -14.86 -14.55
N LEU A 66 -2.38 -14.00 -15.15
CA LEU A 66 -2.68 -13.27 -16.38
C LEU A 66 -1.61 -13.42 -17.48
N HIS A 67 -0.48 -14.07 -17.17
CA HIS A 67 0.67 -14.22 -18.08
C HIS A 67 0.34 -14.98 -19.37
N ASP A 68 -0.74 -15.75 -19.39
CA ASP A 68 -1.19 -16.46 -20.57
C ASP A 68 -1.99 -15.60 -21.54
N PHE A 69 -2.34 -14.36 -21.18
CA PHE A 69 -3.25 -13.51 -21.95
C PHE A 69 -2.53 -12.29 -22.54
N VAL A 70 -2.76 -12.04 -23.83
CA VAL A 70 -2.28 -10.87 -24.57
C VAL A 70 -3.48 -10.10 -25.12
N ILE A 71 -3.67 -8.87 -24.65
CA ILE A 71 -4.67 -7.96 -25.18
C ILE A 71 -4.08 -7.29 -26.42
N VAL A 72 -4.51 -7.75 -27.59
CA VAL A 72 -4.02 -7.26 -28.87
C VAL A 72 -4.59 -5.89 -29.21
N GLN A 73 -5.76 -5.51 -28.67
CA GLN A 73 -6.38 -4.21 -28.89
C GLN A 73 -6.61 -3.46 -27.57
N PRO A 74 -5.63 -2.66 -27.10
CA PRO A 74 -5.72 -1.90 -25.85
C PRO A 74 -6.98 -1.03 -25.72
N SER A 75 -7.46 -0.45 -26.83
CA SER A 75 -8.66 0.41 -26.83
C SER A 75 -9.94 -0.34 -26.42
N ALA A 76 -10.02 -1.65 -26.66
CA ALA A 76 -11.16 -2.45 -26.26
C ALA A 76 -11.24 -2.56 -24.73
N MET A 77 -10.09 -2.64 -24.05
CA MET A 77 -10.05 -2.64 -22.59
C MET A 77 -10.47 -1.29 -22.02
N ILE A 78 -10.04 -0.18 -22.63
CA ILE A 78 -10.49 1.17 -22.24
C ILE A 78 -12.02 1.29 -22.36
N PHE A 79 -12.58 0.77 -23.45
CA PHE A 79 -14.03 0.77 -23.65
C PHE A 79 -14.77 -0.06 -22.59
N LEU A 80 -14.28 -1.27 -22.27
CA LEU A 80 -14.86 -2.11 -21.22
C LEU A 80 -14.79 -1.45 -19.84
N LEU A 81 -13.65 -0.83 -19.51
CA LEU A 81 -13.47 -0.10 -18.26
C LEU A 81 -14.46 1.07 -18.16
N ASN A 82 -14.69 1.78 -19.26
CA ASN A 82 -15.65 2.89 -19.31
C ASN A 82 -17.12 2.39 -19.24
N GLN A 83 -17.46 1.25 -19.88
CA GLN A 83 -18.82 0.71 -19.84
C GLN A 83 -19.24 0.19 -18.46
N ASN A 84 -18.28 -0.29 -17.66
CA ASN A 84 -18.54 -0.73 -16.29
C ASN A 84 -18.85 0.45 -15.34
N GLU A 85 -18.58 1.70 -15.74
CA GLU A 85 -19.03 2.86 -14.95
C GLU A 85 -20.56 3.01 -14.97
N ASP A 86 -21.22 2.58 -16.05
CA ASP A 86 -22.65 2.78 -16.29
C ASP A 86 -23.52 1.54 -15.99
N ASN A 87 -22.95 0.34 -16.06
CA ASN A 87 -23.69 -0.91 -15.89
C ASN A 87 -23.60 -1.47 -14.45
N GLN A 88 -24.55 -1.08 -13.59
CA GLN A 88 -24.76 -1.68 -12.25
C GLN A 88 -25.39 -3.09 -12.33
N GLY A 89 -24.78 -4.00 -13.09
CA GLY A 89 -25.30 -5.35 -13.35
C GLY A 89 -24.83 -6.41 -12.35
N SER A 90 -25.76 -6.84 -11.49
CA SER A 90 -25.88 -8.16 -10.82
C SER A 90 -24.63 -8.86 -10.23
N GLN A 91 -24.65 -8.96 -8.89
CA GLN A 91 -23.91 -9.84 -7.96
C GLN A 91 -22.54 -9.36 -7.40
N ASN A 92 -22.67 -8.73 -6.22
CA ASN A 92 -21.94 -8.93 -4.96
C ASN A 92 -20.45 -8.57 -4.75
N GLU A 93 -19.73 -8.02 -5.72
CA GLU A 93 -18.37 -7.53 -5.46
C GLU A 93 -18.27 -6.01 -5.66
N THR A 94 -18.01 -5.28 -4.58
CA THR A 94 -17.79 -3.84 -4.62
C THR A 94 -16.31 -3.54 -4.78
N TYR A 95 -15.94 -2.99 -5.93
CA TYR A 95 -14.60 -2.49 -6.20
C TYR A 95 -14.51 -1.00 -5.87
N LEU A 96 -13.41 -0.59 -5.27
CA LEU A 96 -13.16 0.82 -4.95
C LEU A 96 -12.10 1.36 -5.89
N VAL A 97 -12.46 2.39 -6.66
CA VAL A 97 -11.59 3.00 -7.67
C VAL A 97 -11.39 4.48 -7.31
N PRO A 98 -10.31 4.85 -6.59
CA PRO A 98 -10.15 6.21 -6.05
C PRO A 98 -10.21 7.32 -7.11
N CYS A 99 -9.78 7.07 -8.35
CA CYS A 99 -9.81 8.05 -9.44
C CYS A 99 -11.22 8.36 -9.97
N LEU A 100 -12.22 7.50 -9.69
CA LEU A 100 -13.61 7.72 -10.11
C LEU A 100 -14.44 8.46 -9.05
N VAL A 101 -13.89 8.68 -7.86
CA VAL A 101 -14.61 9.32 -6.76
C VAL A 101 -14.66 10.82 -6.96
N LYS A 102 -15.87 11.36 -7.18
CA LYS A 102 -16.10 12.79 -7.42
C LYS A 102 -16.56 13.55 -6.19
N SER A 103 -17.02 12.86 -5.14
CA SER A 103 -17.51 13.50 -3.92
C SER A 103 -16.38 14.14 -3.14
N THR A 104 -16.57 15.38 -2.71
CA THR A 104 -15.66 16.06 -1.79
C THR A 104 -15.86 15.59 -0.36
N ILE A 105 -14.81 15.67 0.45
CA ILE A 105 -14.88 15.34 1.88
C ILE A 105 -15.83 16.33 2.59
N PRO A 106 -16.84 15.84 3.33
CA PRO A 106 -17.72 16.69 4.11
C PRO A 106 -16.97 17.50 5.16
N CYS A 107 -17.36 18.76 5.36
CA CYS A 107 -16.69 19.67 6.31
C CYS A 107 -16.67 19.16 7.75
N GLU A 108 -17.61 18.30 8.14
CA GLU A 108 -17.63 17.65 9.46
C GLU A 108 -16.39 16.81 9.76
N PHE A 109 -15.77 16.21 8.73
CA PHE A 109 -14.53 15.45 8.88
C PHE A 109 -13.26 16.32 8.85
N LEU A 110 -13.39 17.61 8.50
CA LEU A 110 -12.30 18.58 8.53
C LEU A 110 -12.26 19.37 9.85
N LYS A 111 -13.20 19.11 10.77
CA LYS A 111 -13.22 19.73 12.10
C LYS A 111 -12.32 18.93 13.05
N PHE A 112 -11.02 19.19 12.98
CA PHE A 112 -10.06 18.55 13.86
C PHE A 112 -10.05 19.19 15.24
N GLU A 113 -10.18 18.36 16.27
CA GLU A 113 -9.96 18.77 17.65
C GLU A 113 -8.45 18.68 17.96
N GLU A 114 -7.87 19.80 18.39
CA GLU A 114 -6.45 19.90 18.73
C GLU A 114 -6.03 18.90 19.83
N GLU A 115 -6.93 18.60 20.77
CA GLU A 115 -6.67 17.67 21.88
C GLU A 115 -6.77 16.18 21.50
N LYS A 116 -7.21 15.88 20.26
CA LYS A 116 -7.46 14.52 19.78
C LYS A 116 -6.62 14.08 18.59
N THR A 117 -5.96 15.03 17.93
CA THR A 117 -5.33 14.79 16.63
C THR A 117 -3.84 15.07 16.67
N ILE A 118 -3.05 14.21 16.03
CA ILE A 118 -1.66 14.47 15.67
C ILE A 118 -1.55 14.48 14.14
N CYS A 119 -0.59 15.25 13.61
CA CYS A 119 -0.47 15.44 12.18
C CYS A 119 0.92 15.05 11.66
N LEU A 120 0.91 14.50 10.45
CA LEU A 120 2.08 14.21 9.63
C LEU A 120 1.81 14.80 8.25
N ALA A 121 2.82 15.37 7.61
CA ALA A 121 2.72 15.80 6.24
C ALA A 121 3.95 15.38 5.43
N TYR A 122 3.74 15.17 4.14
CA TYR A 122 4.79 15.00 3.16
C TYR A 122 4.69 16.15 2.17
N GLN A 123 5.72 16.99 2.12
CA GLN A 123 5.86 18.05 1.14
C GLN A 123 6.72 17.54 -0.02
N LEU A 124 6.09 17.30 -1.16
CA LEU A 124 6.80 16.87 -2.36
C LEU A 124 7.63 18.03 -2.92
N THR A 125 8.85 17.73 -3.40
CA THR A 125 9.78 18.74 -3.93
C THR A 125 9.57 18.99 -5.42
N GLU A 126 8.90 18.09 -6.13
CA GLU A 126 8.57 18.27 -7.55
C GLU A 126 7.41 19.26 -7.75
N GLU A 127 7.54 20.15 -8.73
CA GLU A 127 6.54 21.19 -9.02
C GLU A 127 5.22 20.60 -9.54
N MET A 128 5.30 19.50 -10.31
CA MET A 128 4.15 18.84 -10.90
C MET A 128 4.03 17.42 -10.38
N ILE A 129 2.89 17.12 -9.77
CA ILE A 129 2.58 15.77 -9.30
C ILE A 129 1.50 15.18 -10.19
N PRO A 130 1.74 14.00 -10.78
CA PRO A 130 0.71 13.29 -11.51
C PRO A 130 -0.53 13.11 -10.62
N SER A 131 -1.72 13.45 -11.12
CA SER A 131 -2.97 13.22 -10.39
C SER A 131 -3.15 11.75 -10.00
N SER A 132 -2.58 10.84 -10.79
CA SER A 132 -2.53 9.41 -10.52
C SER A 132 -1.66 9.04 -9.31
N LEU A 133 -0.71 9.88 -8.86
CA LEU A 133 0.02 9.68 -7.61
C LEU A 133 -0.93 9.69 -6.42
N THR A 134 -1.84 10.66 -6.39
CA THR A 134 -2.88 10.78 -5.36
C THR A 134 -3.68 9.49 -5.23
N PHE A 135 -4.16 8.96 -6.35
CA PHE A 135 -5.00 7.76 -6.35
C PHE A 135 -4.23 6.49 -6.03
N LYS A 136 -2.96 6.36 -6.46
CA LYS A 136 -2.10 5.23 -6.08
C LYS A 136 -1.78 5.25 -4.60
N LEU A 137 -1.49 6.41 -4.02
CA LEU A 137 -1.23 6.54 -2.59
C LEU A 137 -2.47 6.21 -1.76
N ILE A 138 -3.65 6.73 -2.14
CA ILE A 138 -4.91 6.37 -1.50
C ILE A 138 -5.19 4.87 -1.65
N GLY A 139 -5.04 4.31 -2.86
CA GLY A 139 -5.22 2.88 -3.13
C GLY A 139 -4.36 1.99 -2.25
N ALA A 140 -3.08 2.34 -2.11
CA ALA A 140 -2.15 1.65 -1.21
C ALA A 140 -2.53 1.79 0.27
N ALA A 141 -2.98 2.98 0.69
CA ALA A 141 -3.43 3.22 2.06
C ALA A 141 -4.71 2.41 2.39
N ILE A 142 -5.71 2.37 1.51
CA ILE A 142 -6.96 1.63 1.75
C ILE A 142 -6.78 0.11 1.66
N ALA A 143 -5.76 -0.36 0.95
CA ALA A 143 -5.34 -1.75 1.03
C ALA A 143 -4.81 -2.06 2.45
N THR A 144 -4.05 -1.11 3.02
CA THR A 144 -3.43 -1.23 4.33
C THR A 144 -4.42 -1.13 5.49
N TRP A 145 -5.28 -0.12 5.47
CA TRP A 145 -6.23 0.17 6.54
C TRP A 145 -7.67 0.15 6.03
N PRO A 146 -8.59 -0.53 6.74
CA PRO A 146 -9.98 -0.60 6.33
C PRO A 146 -10.62 0.79 6.34
N LEU A 147 -11.37 1.11 5.29
CA LEU A 147 -12.11 2.36 5.20
C LEU A 147 -13.20 2.45 6.27
N LYS A 148 -13.32 3.65 6.86
CA LYS A 148 -14.42 3.97 7.77
C LYS A 148 -15.75 3.94 7.03
N LYS A 149 -16.77 3.44 7.72
CA LYS A 149 -18.17 3.53 7.26
C LYS A 149 -18.92 4.52 8.15
N SER A 150 -19.53 5.53 7.53
CA SER A 150 -20.38 6.51 8.23
C SER A 150 -21.74 6.55 7.56
N LYS A 151 -22.82 6.35 8.35
CA LYS A 151 -24.21 6.33 7.85
C LYS A 151 -24.39 5.40 6.64
N GLY A 152 -23.76 4.22 6.68
CA GLY A 152 -23.80 3.22 5.61
C GLY A 152 -22.94 3.52 4.39
N ARG A 153 -22.22 4.65 4.34
CA ARG A 153 -21.34 5.02 3.24
C ARG A 153 -19.88 4.81 3.58
N VAL A 154 -19.10 4.32 2.61
CA VAL A 154 -17.65 4.21 2.71
C VAL A 154 -17.04 5.62 2.62
N CYS A 155 -16.16 5.98 3.57
CA CYS A 155 -15.53 7.29 3.64
C CYS A 155 -14.31 7.41 2.70
N LEU A 156 -14.58 7.28 1.40
CA LEU A 156 -13.64 7.53 0.32
C LEU A 156 -14.13 8.73 -0.48
N TYR A 157 -13.26 9.71 -0.70
CA TYR A 157 -13.58 10.98 -1.34
C TYR A 157 -12.52 11.34 -2.38
N TYR A 158 -12.80 12.35 -3.21
CA TYR A 158 -11.81 12.89 -4.13
C TYR A 158 -10.59 13.35 -3.35
N GLN A 159 -9.42 12.77 -3.66
CA GLN A 159 -8.12 13.06 -3.03
C GLN A 159 -8.08 12.86 -1.50
N SER A 160 -9.01 12.10 -0.91
CA SER A 160 -8.98 11.82 0.51
C SER A 160 -9.67 10.50 0.91
N ALA A 161 -9.25 9.94 2.04
CA ALA A 161 -9.80 8.71 2.58
C ALA A 161 -9.75 8.71 4.11
N ILE A 162 -10.79 8.18 4.75
CA ILE A 162 -10.83 7.98 6.21
C ILE A 162 -10.81 6.49 6.49
N MET A 163 -9.87 6.06 7.33
CA MET A 163 -9.60 4.66 7.61
C MET A 163 -9.58 4.41 9.13
N HIS A 164 -9.93 3.19 9.54
CA HIS A 164 -9.75 2.73 10.91
C HIS A 164 -8.35 2.16 11.09
N VAL A 165 -7.62 2.68 12.08
CA VAL A 165 -6.34 2.11 12.50
C VAL A 165 -6.58 1.04 13.56
N ASP A 166 -7.44 1.35 14.53
CA ASP A 166 -7.95 0.45 15.56
C ASP A 166 -9.31 0.96 16.08
N ASP A 167 -9.81 0.36 17.15
CA ASP A 167 -11.12 0.68 17.75
C ASP A 167 -11.23 2.14 18.23
N SER A 168 -10.11 2.78 18.54
CA SER A 168 -10.03 4.12 19.12
C SER A 168 -9.39 5.16 18.21
N ASN A 169 -8.69 4.73 17.16
CA ASN A 169 -7.86 5.58 16.31
C ASN A 169 -8.32 5.55 14.85
N GLU A 170 -8.45 6.75 14.25
CA GLU A 170 -8.83 6.94 12.86
C GLU A 170 -7.74 7.73 12.12
N LEU A 171 -7.48 7.32 10.88
CA LEU A 171 -6.51 7.94 9.98
C LEU A 171 -7.26 8.64 8.85
N LEU A 172 -7.09 9.95 8.72
CA LEU A 172 -7.53 10.71 7.56
C LEU A 172 -6.32 11.09 6.72
N LEU A 173 -6.35 10.68 5.46
CA LEU A 173 -5.38 11.05 4.43
C LEU A 173 -6.02 12.08 3.50
N ILE A 174 -5.37 13.21 3.28
CA ILE A 174 -5.79 14.26 2.32
C ILE A 174 -4.61 14.63 1.44
N ILE A 175 -4.83 14.76 0.13
CA ILE A 175 -3.77 15.15 -0.80
C ILE A 175 -4.18 16.46 -1.47
N LYS A 176 -3.40 17.52 -1.26
CA LYS A 176 -3.66 18.88 -1.74
C LYS A 176 -2.44 19.42 -2.49
N GLY A 177 -2.52 19.48 -3.80
CA GLY A 177 -1.41 19.94 -4.63
C GLY A 177 -0.15 19.11 -4.36
N GLN A 178 0.89 19.75 -3.80
CA GLN A 178 2.17 19.12 -3.47
C GLN A 178 2.28 18.53 -2.07
N ARG A 179 1.19 18.55 -1.31
CA ARG A 179 1.20 18.11 0.08
C ARG A 179 0.29 16.92 0.30
N VAL A 180 0.83 15.90 0.95
CA VAL A 180 0.07 14.80 1.54
C VAL A 180 -0.08 15.10 3.02
N GLU A 181 -1.30 15.37 3.48
CA GLU A 181 -1.64 15.66 4.87
C GLU A 181 -2.27 14.43 5.52
N ILE A 182 -1.80 14.09 6.70
CA ILE A 182 -2.23 12.91 7.45
C ILE A 182 -2.62 13.34 8.85
N TYR A 183 -3.83 12.98 9.24
CA TYR A 183 -4.39 13.26 10.55
C TYR A 183 -4.67 11.93 11.24
N LEU A 184 -3.96 11.66 12.33
CA LEU A 184 -4.23 10.53 13.19
C LEU A 184 -4.97 11.03 14.43
N SER A 185 -6.23 10.62 14.55
CA SER A 185 -7.13 11.07 15.60
C SER A 185 -7.51 9.94 16.54
N ASN A 186 -7.65 10.25 17.82
CA ASN A 186 -8.16 9.34 18.83
C ASN A 186 -9.51 9.84 19.36
N GLN A 187 -10.47 8.93 19.59
CA GLN A 187 -11.82 9.28 20.05
C GLN A 187 -11.83 10.09 21.36
N SER A 188 -10.88 9.82 22.25
CA SER A 188 -10.82 10.40 23.59
C SER A 188 -9.76 11.50 23.69
N SER A 189 -8.50 11.17 23.38
CA SER A 189 -7.39 12.12 23.50
C SER A 189 -6.19 11.69 22.66
N LYS A 190 -5.49 12.67 22.06
CA LYS A 190 -4.25 12.43 21.33
C LYS A 190 -3.16 11.82 22.18
N HIS A 191 -3.22 11.94 23.51
CA HIS A 191 -2.23 11.35 24.43
C HIS A 191 -2.35 9.83 24.56
N LEU A 192 -3.47 9.27 24.09
CA LEU A 192 -3.69 7.82 24.06
C LEU A 192 -3.19 7.19 22.76
N ILE A 193 -2.76 8.01 21.78
CA ILE A 193 -2.14 7.52 20.56
C ILE A 193 -0.78 6.94 20.92
N SER A 194 -0.64 5.63 20.73
CA SER A 194 0.61 4.92 20.96
C SER A 194 1.69 5.43 20.00
N PRO A 195 2.88 5.81 20.50
CA PRO A 195 3.98 6.27 19.64
C PRO A 195 4.35 5.26 18.54
N ASP A 196 4.29 3.97 18.86
CA ASP A 196 4.57 2.89 17.91
C ASP A 196 3.56 2.87 16.75
N VAL A 197 2.29 3.16 17.03
CA VAL A 197 1.25 3.25 15.99
C VAL A 197 1.54 4.43 15.07
N ALA A 198 1.82 5.60 15.63
CA ALA A 198 2.15 6.80 14.85
C ALA A 198 3.40 6.58 13.98
N ALA A 199 4.46 5.99 14.55
CA ALA A 199 5.70 5.69 13.83
C ALA A 199 5.50 4.62 12.74
N SER A 200 4.70 3.57 13.02
CA SER A 200 4.39 2.55 12.00
C SER A 200 3.58 3.11 10.82
N ILE A 201 2.62 4.01 11.07
CA ILE A 201 1.86 4.69 10.01
C ILE A 201 2.79 5.55 9.16
N GLN A 202 3.65 6.34 9.81
CA GLN A 202 4.64 7.16 9.13
C GLN A 202 5.56 6.29 8.27
N GLU A 203 6.15 5.23 8.81
CA GLU A 203 7.04 4.35 8.05
C GLU A 203 6.30 3.70 6.86
N CYS A 204 5.09 3.20 7.10
CA CYS A 204 4.26 2.60 6.06
C CYS A 204 3.96 3.58 4.92
N LEU A 205 3.46 4.78 5.24
CA LEU A 205 3.15 5.81 4.24
C LEU A 205 4.41 6.33 3.53
N THR A 206 5.53 6.45 4.24
CA THR A 206 6.82 6.83 3.66
C THR A 206 7.25 5.83 2.59
N LEU A 207 7.23 4.54 2.92
CA LEU A 207 7.64 3.49 1.98
C LEU A 207 6.66 3.38 0.80
N VAL A 208 5.35 3.55 1.02
CA VAL A 208 4.35 3.58 -0.06
C VAL A 208 4.63 4.76 -0.98
N LEU A 209 4.81 5.96 -0.43
CA LEU A 209 5.11 7.16 -1.21
C LEU A 209 6.39 7.01 -2.02
N GLN A 210 7.46 6.47 -1.42
CA GLN A 210 8.70 6.16 -2.12
C GLN A 210 8.50 5.24 -3.31
N ARG A 211 7.74 4.15 -3.15
CA ARG A 211 7.46 3.20 -4.24
C ARG A 211 6.65 3.84 -5.35
N VAL A 212 5.65 4.64 -5.01
CA VAL A 212 4.83 5.35 -6.00
C VAL A 212 5.67 6.37 -6.76
N LEU A 213 6.53 7.12 -6.08
CA LEU A 213 7.43 8.09 -6.71
C LEU A 213 8.47 7.40 -7.60
N LEU A 214 9.11 6.34 -7.11
CA LEU A 214 10.07 5.54 -7.88
C LEU A 214 9.43 5.01 -9.16
N PHE A 215 8.22 4.46 -9.06
CA PHE A 215 7.45 4.01 -10.22
C PHE A 215 7.29 5.12 -11.27
N TYR A 216 6.92 6.34 -10.88
CA TYR A 216 6.80 7.45 -11.84
C TYR A 216 8.16 7.83 -12.45
N HIS A 217 9.21 7.90 -11.63
CA HIS A 217 10.55 8.21 -12.14
C HIS A 217 11.04 7.17 -13.17
N GLU A 218 10.77 5.89 -12.93
CA GLU A 218 11.06 4.80 -13.86
C GLU A 218 10.25 4.94 -15.16
N CYS A 219 8.94 5.19 -15.05
CA CYS A 219 8.08 5.36 -16.21
C CYS A 219 8.46 6.57 -17.08
N PHE A 220 8.99 7.64 -16.49
CA PHE A 220 9.46 8.81 -17.24
C PHE A 220 10.92 8.69 -17.75
N GLY A 221 11.50 7.48 -17.72
CA GLY A 221 12.79 7.19 -18.34
C GLY A 221 13.99 7.86 -17.66
N ARG A 222 13.85 8.31 -16.41
CA ARG A 222 14.98 8.82 -15.64
C ARG A 222 15.76 7.63 -15.08
N SER A 223 17.07 7.58 -15.32
CA SER A 223 17.93 6.53 -14.77
C SER A 223 17.84 6.51 -13.23
N THR A 224 17.37 5.40 -12.67
CA THR A 224 17.15 5.22 -11.23
C THR A 224 18.43 4.98 -10.44
N SER A 225 19.55 4.65 -11.09
CA SER A 225 20.77 4.20 -10.42
C SER A 225 21.45 5.26 -9.54
N LYS A 226 20.93 6.50 -9.50
CA LYS A 226 21.42 7.59 -8.66
C LYS A 226 20.31 8.37 -7.94
N LEU A 227 19.04 7.97 -8.09
CA LEU A 227 17.95 8.73 -7.51
C LEU A 227 17.76 8.34 -6.05
N ASP A 228 18.12 9.24 -5.16
CA ASP A 228 17.72 9.13 -3.76
C ASP A 228 16.27 9.62 -3.62
N VAL A 229 15.35 8.67 -3.64
CA VAL A 229 13.90 8.89 -3.56
C VAL A 229 13.51 9.66 -2.30
N LEU A 230 14.31 9.60 -1.23
CA LEU A 230 14.07 10.37 -0.01
C LEU A 230 14.23 11.88 -0.21
N ASN A 231 14.94 12.33 -1.25
CA ASN A 231 15.09 13.76 -1.57
C ASN A 231 13.92 14.31 -2.40
N LEU A 232 12.97 13.45 -2.78
CA LEU A 232 11.78 13.85 -3.53
C LEU A 232 10.65 14.41 -2.64
N PHE A 233 10.80 14.28 -1.33
CA PHE A 233 9.84 14.82 -0.37
C PHE A 233 10.49 15.13 0.96
N GLU A 234 9.95 16.13 1.64
CA GLU A 234 10.27 16.45 3.02
C GLU A 234 9.18 15.91 3.93
N ILE A 235 9.57 15.21 4.99
CA ILE A 235 8.65 14.78 6.03
C ILE A 235 8.51 15.91 7.03
N GLU A 236 7.28 16.32 7.31
CA GLU A 236 6.94 17.35 8.28
C GLU A 236 6.04 16.75 9.37
N VAL A 237 6.21 17.22 10.60
CA VAL A 237 5.30 16.88 11.71
C VAL A 237 4.52 18.10 12.11
N GLY A 238 3.27 17.88 12.52
CA GLY A 238 2.38 18.99 12.77
C GLY A 238 1.41 18.79 13.93
N GLU A 239 0.82 19.92 14.29
CA GLU A 239 -0.23 20.06 15.28
C GLU A 239 -1.36 20.89 14.69
N ILE A 240 -2.58 20.68 15.16
CA ILE A 240 -3.72 21.51 14.79
C ILE A 240 -3.68 22.80 15.61
N CYS A 241 -3.70 23.95 14.93
CA CYS A 241 -3.72 25.27 15.56
C CYS A 241 -4.88 26.10 15.01
N LYS A 242 -5.91 26.31 15.86
CA LYS A 242 -7.14 27.04 15.48
C LYS A 242 -7.81 26.43 14.24
N GLY A 243 -7.85 25.10 14.16
CA GLY A 243 -8.46 24.35 13.06
C GLY A 243 -7.61 24.23 11.79
N GLU A 244 -6.40 24.79 11.77
CA GLU A 244 -5.48 24.66 10.64
C GLU A 244 -4.25 23.83 11.01
N LEU A 245 -3.67 23.17 10.02
CA LEU A 245 -2.45 22.39 10.18
C LEU A 245 -1.24 23.33 10.28
N CYS A 246 -0.53 23.27 11.40
CA CYS A 246 0.80 23.87 11.54
C CYS A 246 1.84 22.76 11.51
N VAL A 247 2.89 22.92 10.70
CA VAL A 247 3.93 21.91 10.51
C VAL A 247 5.32 22.46 10.78
N VAL A 248 6.25 21.56 11.07
CA VAL A 248 7.69 21.81 11.14
C VAL A 248 8.41 20.62 10.48
N PRO A 249 9.51 20.84 9.75
CA PRO A 249 10.32 19.75 9.22
C PRO A 249 10.72 18.75 10.29
N LEU A 250 10.64 17.45 9.96
CA LEU A 250 10.94 16.37 10.90
C LEU A 250 12.35 16.49 11.50
N PHE A 251 13.34 16.91 10.70
CA PHE A 251 14.72 17.10 11.18
C PHE A 251 14.87 18.22 12.22
N ARG A 252 13.90 19.15 12.31
CA ARG A 252 13.85 20.21 13.33
C ARG A 252 12.97 19.83 14.52
N ALA A 253 12.19 18.76 14.40
CA ALA A 253 11.26 18.30 15.42
C ALA A 253 11.98 17.41 16.45
N GLU A 254 12.78 18.02 17.31
CA GLU A 254 13.34 17.31 18.45
C GLU A 254 12.24 16.94 19.46
N LYS A 255 12.31 15.70 19.98
CA LYS A 255 11.34 15.19 20.95
C LYS A 255 11.25 16.10 22.17
N LYS A 256 10.03 16.54 22.50
CA LYS A 256 9.72 17.47 23.62
C LYS A 256 10.34 18.87 23.50
N LYS A 257 10.93 19.22 22.36
CA LYS A 257 11.41 20.58 22.12
C LYS A 257 10.25 21.43 21.63
N PRO A 258 9.99 22.58 22.26
CA PRO A 258 8.96 23.48 21.78
C PRO A 258 9.40 24.13 20.46
N TRP A 259 8.46 24.28 19.53
CA TRP A 259 8.61 25.06 18.31
C TRP A 259 7.46 26.05 18.19
N THR A 260 7.67 27.16 17.48
CA THR A 260 6.66 28.20 17.31
C THR A 260 6.15 28.17 15.88
N CYS A 261 4.83 28.04 15.69
CA CYS A 261 4.24 28.12 14.35
C CYS A 261 4.16 29.57 13.86
N GLU A 262 3.80 29.74 12.59
CA GLU A 262 3.61 31.06 11.96
C GLU A 262 2.59 31.95 12.69
N LYS A 263 1.68 31.35 13.46
CA LYS A 263 0.68 32.06 14.28
C LYS A 263 1.19 32.44 15.67
N ASN A 264 2.49 32.35 15.94
CA ASN A 264 3.14 32.59 17.23
C ASN A 264 2.65 31.69 18.38
N LYS A 265 2.04 30.53 18.08
CA LYS A 265 1.68 29.53 19.08
C LYS A 265 2.85 28.58 19.29
N LYS A 266 3.17 28.30 20.55
CA LYS A 266 4.14 27.26 20.91
C LYS A 266 3.48 25.88 20.83
N HIS A 267 4.12 24.99 20.11
CA HIS A 267 3.77 23.58 19.95
C HIS A 267 4.91 22.73 20.51
N GLU A 268 4.63 21.49 20.87
CA GLU A 268 5.62 20.54 21.35
C GLU A 268 5.41 19.21 20.63
N THR A 269 6.40 18.79 19.84
CA THR A 269 6.35 17.49 19.18
C THR A 269 6.63 16.39 20.20
N ARG A 270 5.59 15.64 20.60
CA ARG A 270 5.72 14.53 21.56
C ARG A 270 6.17 13.22 20.91
N TYR A 271 5.87 13.05 19.63
CA TYR A 271 6.12 11.82 18.90
C TYR A 271 7.46 11.92 18.18
N CYS A 272 8.38 11.02 18.54
CA CYS A 272 9.61 10.84 17.81
C CYS A 272 9.28 9.94 16.63
N LEU A 273 9.07 10.55 15.47
CA LEU A 273 8.84 9.86 14.21
C LEU A 273 10.20 9.47 13.63
N GLU A 274 10.75 8.35 14.08
CA GLU A 274 11.99 7.79 13.52
C GLU A 274 11.66 6.72 12.47
N ALA A 275 12.35 6.78 11.32
CA ALA A 275 12.16 5.90 10.16
C ALA A 275 12.68 4.45 10.38
N LYS A 276 12.48 3.90 11.58
CA LYS A 276 13.05 2.63 12.03
C LYS A 276 12.11 1.82 12.91
N ALA A 277 10.82 2.15 12.96
CA ALA A 277 9.86 1.45 13.82
C ALA A 277 9.81 -0.06 13.52
N LEU A 278 9.95 -0.46 12.26
CA LEU A 278 10.02 -1.88 11.87
C LEU A 278 11.29 -2.60 12.30
N SER A 279 12.37 -1.85 12.53
CA SER A 279 13.65 -2.37 13.03
C SER A 279 13.75 -2.37 14.56
N LEU A 280 12.69 -1.95 15.26
CA LEU A 280 12.59 -2.06 16.71
C LEU A 280 12.26 -3.49 17.13
N ASP A 281 12.66 -3.82 18.34
CA ASP A 281 12.30 -5.09 18.97
C ASP A 281 10.82 -5.03 19.39
N PRO A 282 10.04 -6.11 19.19
CA PRO A 282 8.63 -6.11 19.53
C PRO A 282 8.44 -6.01 21.05
N ASN A 283 7.78 -4.96 21.52
CA ASN A 283 7.36 -4.83 22.91
C ASN A 283 6.10 -5.67 23.20
N ASP A 284 5.75 -5.78 24.48
CA ASP A 284 4.63 -6.63 24.91
C ASP A 284 3.28 -6.13 24.38
N GLN A 285 3.13 -4.82 24.16
CA GLN A 285 1.93 -4.26 23.56
C GLN A 285 1.76 -4.72 22.11
N HIS A 286 2.85 -4.84 21.35
CA HIS A 286 2.82 -5.41 20.00
C HIS A 286 2.30 -6.85 20.03
N LEU A 287 2.82 -7.68 20.93
CA LEU A 287 2.42 -9.08 21.04
C LEU A 287 0.95 -9.22 21.46
N VAL A 288 0.50 -8.42 22.43
CA VAL A 288 -0.91 -8.41 22.88
C VAL A 288 -1.84 -8.03 21.73
N ARG A 289 -1.53 -7.00 20.96
CA ARG A 289 -2.39 -6.60 19.84
C ARG A 289 -2.42 -7.67 18.76
N LEU A 290 -1.26 -8.25 18.42
CA LEU A 290 -1.15 -9.32 17.44
C LEU A 290 -1.96 -10.56 17.83
N ALA A 291 -1.85 -11.01 19.09
CA ALA A 291 -2.57 -12.16 19.61
C ALA A 291 -4.10 -11.98 19.56
N LYS A 292 -4.59 -10.74 19.72
CA LYS A 292 -6.02 -10.42 19.60
C LYS A 292 -6.55 -10.51 18.17
N GLN A 293 -5.71 -10.29 17.17
CA GLN A 293 -6.15 -10.16 15.78
C GLN A 293 -6.09 -11.44 14.97
N ILE A 294 -5.11 -12.30 15.22
CA ILE A 294 -4.97 -13.54 14.44
C ILE A 294 -6.04 -14.53 14.90
N GLY A 295 -6.86 -15.05 13.97
CA GLY A 295 -7.84 -16.10 14.26
C GLY A 295 -7.16 -17.40 14.70
N ILE A 296 -7.84 -18.23 15.50
CA ILE A 296 -7.24 -19.48 16.02
C ILE A 296 -6.72 -20.40 14.90
N ASN A 297 -7.48 -20.53 13.82
CA ASN A 297 -7.15 -21.39 12.68
C ASN A 297 -5.95 -20.93 11.84
N LEU A 298 -5.44 -19.73 12.08
CA LEU A 298 -4.29 -19.17 11.37
C LEU A 298 -3.09 -18.98 12.30
N PHE A 299 -3.28 -19.19 13.60
CA PHE A 299 -2.26 -18.90 14.59
C PHE A 299 -1.18 -20.00 14.64
N ASP A 300 -1.56 -21.25 14.41
CA ASP A 300 -0.63 -22.36 14.24
C ASP A 300 0.32 -22.13 13.04
N GLN A 301 -0.23 -21.80 11.87
CA GLN A 301 0.55 -21.46 10.68
C GLN A 301 1.44 -20.25 10.93
N PHE A 302 0.93 -19.24 11.64
CA PHE A 302 1.68 -18.05 11.99
C PHE A 302 2.94 -18.39 12.80
N LEU A 303 2.80 -19.23 13.82
CA LEU A 303 3.92 -19.68 14.65
C LEU A 303 4.95 -20.48 13.86
N LEU A 304 4.50 -21.30 12.90
CA LEU A 304 5.42 -22.02 11.99
C LEU A 304 6.28 -21.06 11.17
N TYR A 305 5.69 -19.99 10.62
CA TYR A 305 6.46 -18.95 9.91
C TYR A 305 7.40 -18.17 10.82
N LEU A 306 7.08 -18.07 12.11
CA LEU A 306 7.97 -17.51 13.13
C LEU A 306 9.10 -18.45 13.55
N GLY A 307 9.13 -19.69 13.04
CA GLY A 307 10.13 -20.69 13.34
C GLY A 307 9.88 -21.48 14.63
N LEU A 308 8.65 -21.45 15.18
CA LEU A 308 8.26 -22.40 16.22
C LEU A 308 7.94 -23.74 15.58
N THR A 309 8.39 -24.79 16.22
CA THR A 309 8.04 -26.16 15.85
C THR A 309 6.63 -26.50 16.34
N ARG A 310 6.05 -27.54 15.73
CA ARG A 310 4.73 -28.04 16.14
C ARG A 310 4.75 -28.57 17.58
N ASP A 311 5.82 -29.24 17.99
CA ASP A 311 5.98 -29.79 19.33
C ASP A 311 6.01 -28.67 20.39
N GLU A 312 6.73 -27.58 20.12
CA GLU A 312 6.75 -26.39 20.99
C GLU A 312 5.34 -25.78 21.14
N TRP A 313 4.58 -25.71 20.04
CA TRP A 313 3.20 -25.23 20.09
C TRP A 313 2.29 -26.15 20.91
N GLU A 314 2.38 -27.46 20.73
CA GLU A 314 1.60 -28.44 21.48
C GLU A 314 1.92 -28.40 22.99
N GLU A 315 3.19 -28.17 23.35
CA GLU A 315 3.59 -27.95 24.74
C GLU A 315 2.99 -26.67 25.32
N ILE A 316 3.07 -25.55 24.60
CA ILE A 316 2.46 -24.26 25.02
C ILE A 316 0.94 -24.41 25.16
N GLU A 317 0.28 -25.06 24.20
CA GLU A 317 -1.16 -25.33 24.26
C GLU A 317 -1.50 -26.14 25.51
N TYR A 318 -0.75 -27.21 25.79
CA TYR A 318 -0.97 -28.04 26.96
C TYR A 318 -0.80 -27.27 28.27
N GLN A 319 0.30 -26.51 28.40
CA GLN A 319 0.62 -25.76 29.61
C GLN A 319 -0.38 -24.62 29.88
N TYR A 320 -0.81 -23.92 28.84
CA TYR A 320 -1.59 -22.69 28.97
C TYR A 320 -3.06 -22.82 28.54
N ARG A 321 -3.56 -24.05 28.34
CA ARG A 321 -4.95 -24.31 27.94
C ARG A 321 -5.99 -23.65 28.85
N GLN A 322 -5.70 -23.54 30.15
CA GLN A 322 -6.61 -22.95 31.13
C GLN A 322 -6.68 -21.41 31.05
N ASN A 323 -5.72 -20.75 30.41
CA ASN A 323 -5.65 -19.29 30.34
C ASN A 323 -6.57 -18.69 29.26
N GLY A 324 -7.39 -19.54 28.61
CA GLY A 324 -8.19 -19.17 27.46
C GLY A 324 -7.36 -18.90 26.21
N LEU A 325 -8.05 -18.71 25.09
CA LEU A 325 -7.43 -18.61 23.78
C LEU A 325 -6.44 -17.45 23.67
N LEU A 326 -6.79 -16.28 24.20
CA LEU A 326 -5.91 -15.11 24.14
C LEU A 326 -4.65 -15.30 24.99
N GLY A 327 -4.78 -15.88 26.18
CA GLY A 327 -3.66 -16.17 27.06
C GLY A 327 -2.68 -17.15 26.40
N MET A 328 -3.20 -18.23 25.82
CA MET A 328 -2.39 -19.21 25.09
C MET A 328 -1.61 -18.58 23.92
N LYS A 329 -2.28 -17.75 23.09
CA LYS A 329 -1.60 -17.05 21.99
C LYS A 329 -0.49 -16.13 22.48
N LEU A 330 -0.75 -15.39 23.56
CA LEU A 330 0.23 -14.51 24.17
C LEU A 330 1.45 -15.27 24.66
N MET A 331 1.25 -16.40 25.34
CA MET A 331 2.37 -17.21 25.82
C MET A 331 3.21 -17.76 24.68
N ALA A 332 2.61 -18.17 23.56
CA ALA A 332 3.38 -18.58 22.39
C ALA A 332 4.24 -17.45 21.80
N LEU A 333 3.71 -16.23 21.73
CA LEU A 333 4.49 -15.08 21.26
C LEU A 333 5.62 -14.71 22.24
N TYR A 334 5.41 -14.89 23.55
CA TYR A 334 6.46 -14.68 24.54
C TYR A 334 7.56 -15.74 24.46
N GLU A 335 7.20 -17.02 24.34
CA GLU A 335 8.19 -18.10 24.15
C GLU A 335 8.96 -17.91 22.84
N TRP A 336 8.28 -17.53 21.76
CA TRP A 336 8.94 -17.14 20.52
C TRP A 336 9.95 -16.01 20.73
N LYS A 337 9.53 -14.90 21.35
CA LYS A 337 10.39 -13.73 21.59
C LYS A 337 11.59 -14.08 22.47
N LYS A 338 11.40 -14.92 23.49
CA LYS A 338 12.45 -15.40 24.39
C LYS A 338 13.49 -16.24 23.65
N LYS A 339 13.07 -17.11 22.72
CA LYS A 339 13.98 -17.90 21.87
C LYS A 339 14.75 -17.04 20.87
N ASN A 340 14.25 -15.85 20.58
CA ASN A 340 14.66 -15.00 19.47
C ASN A 340 15.01 -13.58 19.93
N GLU A 341 16.00 -13.45 20.82
CA GLU A 341 16.36 -12.19 21.50
C GLU A 341 16.68 -11.01 20.56
N THR A 342 17.08 -11.27 19.32
CA THR A 342 17.46 -10.24 18.34
C THR A 342 16.40 -9.93 17.30
N VAL A 343 15.19 -10.50 17.44
CA VAL A 343 14.21 -10.45 16.37
C VAL A 343 13.43 -9.14 16.35
N LYS A 344 13.35 -8.56 15.15
CA LYS A 344 12.72 -7.28 14.87
C LYS A 344 11.23 -7.44 14.57
N LEU A 345 10.48 -6.35 14.69
CA LEU A 345 9.07 -6.28 14.28
C LEU A 345 8.86 -6.80 12.84
N GLN A 346 9.86 -6.62 11.97
CA GLN A 346 9.86 -7.15 10.60
C GLN A 346 9.59 -8.66 10.50
N ALA A 347 10.09 -9.48 11.43
CA ALA A 347 9.86 -10.93 11.37
C ALA A 347 8.39 -11.30 11.65
N LEU A 348 7.73 -10.57 12.56
CA LEU A 348 6.30 -10.72 12.80
C LEU A 348 5.51 -10.43 11.53
N LEU A 349 5.88 -9.36 10.81
CA LEU A 349 5.24 -8.98 9.55
C LEU A 349 5.47 -10.00 8.44
N ASP A 350 6.69 -10.54 8.33
CA ASP A 350 7.01 -11.56 7.34
C ASP A 350 6.20 -12.84 7.59
N ALA A 351 6.01 -13.23 8.86
CA ALA A 351 5.16 -14.36 9.21
C ALA A 351 3.66 -14.11 8.97
N LEU A 352 3.17 -12.90 9.23
CA LEU A 352 1.79 -12.49 8.91
C LEU A 352 1.53 -12.56 7.39
N ASN A 353 2.52 -12.15 6.59
CA ASN A 353 2.47 -12.26 5.14
C ASN A 353 2.50 -13.71 4.63
N GLY A 354 3.08 -14.62 5.41
CA GLY A 354 3.11 -16.06 5.12
C GLY A 354 1.74 -16.71 5.23
N ILE A 355 0.93 -16.28 6.21
CA ILE A 355 -0.44 -16.77 6.41
C ILE A 355 -1.51 -15.96 5.66
N GLU A 356 -1.08 -15.10 4.72
CA GLU A 356 -1.95 -14.20 3.95
C GLU A 356 -2.86 -13.31 4.81
N ARG A 357 -2.46 -13.01 6.06
CA ARG A 357 -3.20 -12.10 6.93
C ARG A 357 -2.67 -10.67 6.77
N PRO A 358 -3.53 -9.72 6.36
CA PRO A 358 -3.19 -8.32 6.44
C PRO A 358 -3.03 -7.92 7.91
N HIS A 359 -1.89 -7.32 8.26
CA HIS A 359 -1.68 -6.71 9.56
C HIS A 359 -1.47 -5.20 9.41
N TYR A 360 -2.18 -4.44 10.23
CA TYR A 360 -2.21 -2.98 10.25
C TYR A 360 -0.86 -2.30 10.52
N LEU A 361 0.15 -3.05 11.01
CA LEU A 361 1.48 -2.49 11.30
C LEU A 361 2.40 -2.37 10.09
N CYS A 362 2.17 -3.07 8.96
CA CYS A 362 2.88 -2.81 7.69
C CYS A 362 2.46 -3.78 6.58
N GLN A 363 1.56 -3.36 5.71
CA GLN A 363 1.28 -4.07 4.45
C GLN A 363 2.26 -3.73 3.32
N VAL A 364 3.31 -2.94 3.57
CA VAL A 364 4.05 -2.36 2.44
C VAL A 364 4.71 -3.42 1.56
N ARG A 365 5.08 -4.61 2.07
CA ARG A 365 5.88 -5.56 1.27
C ARG A 365 5.14 -6.22 0.10
N LYS A 366 3.81 -6.40 0.14
CA LYS A 366 3.04 -7.08 -0.91
C LYS A 366 1.90 -6.22 -1.47
N LEU A 367 2.11 -4.92 -1.68
CA LEU A 367 1.29 -4.22 -2.66
C LEU A 367 1.84 -4.60 -4.04
N PRO A 368 1.19 -5.52 -4.80
CA PRO A 368 1.42 -5.49 -6.23
C PRO A 368 1.06 -4.07 -6.65
N LEU A 369 2.03 -3.34 -7.20
CA LEU A 369 1.73 -2.20 -8.05
C LEU A 369 1.01 -2.80 -9.28
N VAL A 370 -0.23 -3.28 -9.09
CA VAL A 370 -1.07 -3.70 -10.20
C VAL A 370 -1.30 -2.42 -10.98
N LEU A 371 -0.69 -2.39 -12.15
CA LEU A 371 -0.90 -1.40 -13.17
C LEU A 371 -2.39 -1.40 -13.50
N PHE A 372 -3.09 -0.40 -12.98
CA PHE A 372 -4.22 0.21 -13.63
C PHE A 372 -3.79 1.61 -14.07
#